data_AF-A0A935WDW9-F1
#
_entry.id   AF-A0A935WDW9-F1
#
_cell.length_a   1.000
_cell.length_b   1.000
_cell.length_c   1.000
_cell.angle_alpha   90.00
_cell.angle_beta   90.00
_cell.angle_gamma   90.00
#
_symmetry.space_group_name_H-M   'P 1'
#
loop_
_entity.id
_entity.type
_entity.pdbx_description
1 polymer ?
#
loop_
_entity_poly.entity_id
_entity_poly.type
_entity_poly.pdbx_seq_one_letter_code
_entity_poly.pdbx_strand_id
1 'polypeptide(L)'
;MPPSRWRSGTPIRWPLLSCLLMLAACAPTLAGPDGFPLSPAEQAALRPLLAAHPGARLARRADHTAPLLAEYLADHPGFHPYFSRADVDQSGRPDLLVALVARGTLGPEFTLYFFRDSAAGFGAPVRLGQPLPFADSAILPGEGGLYLGPLESDAGFFFTWNPVTGRLEEVRDSTS
;
A
#
# COMPACT_ATOMS: atom_id res chain seq x y z
N MET A 1 27.59 -49.11 69.09
CA MET A 1 27.43 -47.64 69.17
C MET A 1 27.86 -47.04 67.84
N PRO A 2 27.14 -46.03 67.30
CA PRO A 2 27.57 -45.17 66.18
C PRO A 2 28.60 -44.12 66.69
N PRO A 3 29.37 -43.35 65.87
CA PRO A 3 28.91 -42.40 64.83
C PRO A 3 29.81 -42.32 63.56
N SER A 4 29.76 -41.29 62.69
CA SER A 4 28.66 -40.94 61.75
C SER A 4 29.11 -39.86 60.72
N ARG A 5 28.55 -39.87 59.49
CA ARG A 5 28.65 -38.81 58.43
C ARG A 5 30.06 -38.71 57.76
N TRP A 6 30.26 -38.18 56.54
CA TRP A 6 29.56 -37.12 55.77
C TRP A 6 29.45 -37.40 54.27
N ARG A 7 28.53 -36.67 53.60
CA ARG A 7 28.30 -36.71 52.14
C ARG A 7 29.20 -35.70 51.42
N SER A 8 29.80 -36.09 50.30
CA SER A 8 30.37 -35.16 49.32
C SER A 8 29.26 -34.67 48.38
N GLY A 9 29.04 -33.35 48.34
CA GLY A 9 28.01 -32.73 47.52
C GLY A 9 28.47 -32.50 46.07
N THR A 10 27.62 -32.83 45.11
CA THR A 10 27.76 -32.41 43.70
C THR A 10 27.50 -30.90 43.57
N PRO A 11 28.32 -30.12 42.83
CA PRO A 11 28.07 -28.70 42.62
C PRO A 11 26.86 -28.48 41.70
N ILE A 12 25.93 -27.65 42.16
CA ILE A 12 24.76 -27.22 41.39
C ILE A 12 25.22 -26.28 40.27
N ARG A 13 25.09 -26.70 39.02
CA ARG A 13 25.27 -25.81 37.86
C ARG A 13 23.97 -25.07 37.59
N TRP A 14 23.97 -23.77 37.86
CA TRP A 14 22.91 -22.86 37.46
C TRP A 14 22.91 -22.68 35.93
N PRO A 15 21.79 -22.90 35.22
CA PRO A 15 21.69 -22.46 33.84
C PRO A 15 21.58 -20.93 33.81
N LEU A 16 22.48 -20.28 33.07
CA LEU A 16 22.41 -18.85 32.82
C LEU A 16 21.13 -18.52 32.05
N LEU A 17 20.20 -17.84 32.74
CA LEU A 17 18.97 -17.33 32.17
C LEU A 17 19.33 -16.30 31.09
N SER A 18 19.33 -16.73 29.82
CA SER A 18 19.64 -15.84 28.70
C SER A 18 18.47 -14.88 28.50
N CYS A 19 18.62 -13.65 29.00
CA CYS A 19 17.65 -12.59 28.77
C CYS A 19 17.52 -12.31 27.27
N LEU A 20 16.47 -12.83 26.64
CA LEU A 20 15.99 -12.35 25.36
C LEU A 20 15.54 -10.89 25.56
N LEU A 21 16.43 -9.95 25.23
CA LEU A 21 16.06 -8.56 25.03
C LEU A 21 15.13 -8.49 23.82
N MET A 22 13.82 -8.49 24.08
CA MET A 22 12.79 -8.07 23.14
C MET A 22 13.01 -6.59 22.83
N LEU A 23 13.93 -6.31 21.91
CA LEU A 23 14.01 -5.03 21.22
C LEU A 23 12.73 -4.89 20.38
N ALA A 24 11.69 -4.35 21.01
CA ALA A 24 10.52 -3.82 20.33
C ALA A 24 10.96 -2.58 19.53
N ALA A 25 11.58 -2.83 18.38
CA ALA A 25 11.89 -1.81 17.41
C ALA A 25 10.57 -1.23 16.90
N CYS A 26 10.19 -0.06 17.41
CA CYS A 26 9.11 0.74 16.85
C CYS A 26 9.49 1.05 15.39
N ALA A 27 8.98 0.24 14.46
CA ALA A 27 9.18 0.46 13.04
C ALA A 27 8.65 1.87 12.71
N PRO A 28 9.46 2.76 12.11
CA PRO A 28 9.09 4.16 11.94
C PRO A 28 7.79 4.27 11.17
N THR A 29 6.87 5.10 11.67
CA THR A 29 5.58 5.39 11.04
C THR A 29 5.81 5.83 9.61
N LEU A 30 5.18 5.16 8.64
CA LEU A 30 5.26 5.59 7.25
C LEU A 30 4.37 6.83 7.09
N ALA A 31 4.96 7.95 6.70
CA ALA A 31 4.19 9.13 6.31
C ALA A 31 3.46 8.82 4.99
N GLY A 32 2.15 9.06 4.96
CA GLY A 32 1.39 9.03 3.72
C GLY A 32 1.71 10.19 2.80
N PRO A 33 1.26 10.14 1.54
CA PRO A 33 1.53 11.20 0.58
C PRO A 33 0.82 12.49 1.02
N ASP A 34 1.51 13.62 0.93
CA ASP A 34 1.02 14.97 1.28
C ASP A 34 0.25 15.09 2.61
N GLY A 35 0.66 14.31 3.61
CA GLY A 35 0.05 14.33 4.94
C GLY A 35 -1.24 13.52 5.08
N PHE A 36 -1.65 12.76 4.06
CA PHE A 36 -2.74 11.79 4.21
C PHE A 36 -2.38 10.78 5.31
N PRO A 37 -3.20 10.65 6.38
CA PRO A 37 -2.90 9.73 7.47
C PRO A 37 -3.06 8.29 6.99
N LEU A 38 -2.02 7.46 7.17
CA LEU A 38 -2.08 6.03 6.87
C LEU A 38 -2.49 5.24 8.10
N SER A 39 -3.47 4.34 7.96
CA SER A 39 -3.83 3.40 9.02
C SER A 39 -2.70 2.40 9.30
N PRO A 40 -2.65 1.75 10.48
CA PRO A 40 -1.63 0.75 10.76
C PRO A 40 -1.60 -0.41 9.75
N ALA A 41 -2.76 -0.79 9.21
CA ALA A 41 -2.88 -1.83 8.18
C ALA A 41 -2.30 -1.37 6.83
N GLU A 42 -2.60 -0.14 6.41
CA GLU A 42 -2.05 0.44 5.18
C GLU A 42 -0.52 0.59 5.27
N GLN A 43 0.00 1.03 6.42
CA GLN A 43 1.45 1.10 6.66
C GLN A 43 2.10 -0.28 6.62
N ALA A 44 1.43 -1.32 7.15
CA ALA A 44 1.92 -2.69 7.07
C ALA A 44 1.93 -3.23 5.63
N ALA A 45 0.92 -2.89 4.82
CA ALA A 45 0.82 -3.28 3.41
C ALA A 45 1.84 -2.56 2.50
N LEU A 46 2.05 -1.25 2.72
CA LEU A 46 2.91 -0.42 1.88
C LEU A 46 4.42 -0.61 2.16
N ARG A 47 4.82 -0.99 3.38
CA ARG A 47 6.22 -1.27 3.73
C ARG A 47 6.90 -2.33 2.84
N PRO A 48 6.37 -3.56 2.67
CA PRO A 48 6.99 -4.57 1.81
C PRO A 48 6.97 -4.16 0.33
N LEU A 49 5.92 -3.45 -0.12
CA LEU A 49 5.89 -2.90 -1.48
C LEU A 49 7.04 -1.91 -1.71
N LEU A 50 7.22 -0.92 -0.82
CA LEU A 50 8.32 0.05 -0.93
C LEU A 50 9.69 -0.61 -0.82
N ALA A 51 9.83 -1.66 0.00
CA ALA A 51 11.07 -2.43 0.09
C ALA A 51 11.39 -3.21 -1.21
N ALA A 52 10.38 -3.64 -1.97
CA ALA A 52 10.54 -4.30 -3.26
C ALA A 52 10.88 -3.33 -4.41
N HIS A 53 10.70 -2.01 -4.21
CA HIS A 53 10.98 -0.97 -5.21
C HIS A 53 12.04 0.04 -4.71
N PRO A 54 13.31 -0.37 -4.60
CA PRO A 54 14.38 0.52 -4.15
C PRO A 54 14.52 1.73 -5.10
N GLY A 55 14.41 2.93 -4.52
CA GLY A 55 14.45 4.20 -5.27
C GLY A 55 13.08 4.74 -5.69
N ALA A 56 12.00 3.97 -5.50
CA ALA A 56 10.63 4.48 -5.61
C ALA A 56 10.13 5.05 -4.27
N ARG A 57 9.09 5.87 -4.34
CA ARG A 57 8.32 6.36 -3.19
C ARG A 57 6.83 6.42 -3.53
N LEU A 58 5.97 6.65 -2.54
CA LEU A 58 4.59 7.06 -2.80
C LEU A 58 4.60 8.37 -3.62
N ALA A 59 3.79 8.40 -4.68
CA ALA A 59 3.56 9.60 -5.46
C ALA A 59 2.71 10.61 -4.67
N ARG A 60 2.88 11.89 -4.98
CA ARG A 60 2.31 13.07 -4.30
C ARG A 60 1.61 13.97 -5.30
N ARG A 61 0.67 14.81 -4.86
CA ARG A 61 0.06 15.91 -5.64
C ARG A 61 1.13 16.76 -6.36
N ALA A 62 2.30 16.96 -5.76
CA ALA A 62 3.43 17.68 -6.36
C ALA A 62 4.11 16.95 -7.55
N ASP A 63 3.81 15.67 -7.76
CA ASP A 63 4.21 14.90 -8.95
C ASP A 63 3.16 14.99 -10.08
N HIS A 64 2.07 15.74 -9.87
CA HIS A 64 1.02 15.93 -10.87
C HIS A 64 1.27 17.18 -11.72
N THR A 65 0.95 17.10 -13.01
CA THR A 65 1.27 18.12 -14.02
C THR A 65 0.04 18.72 -14.70
N ALA A 66 -1.15 18.12 -14.57
CA ALA A 66 -2.37 18.70 -15.13
C ALA A 66 -2.70 20.05 -14.45
N PRO A 67 -2.86 21.16 -15.20
CA PRO A 67 -3.18 22.47 -14.66
C PRO A 67 -4.42 22.50 -13.76
N LEU A 68 -5.47 21.75 -14.09
CA LEU A 68 -6.76 21.80 -13.39
C LEU A 68 -6.75 21.11 -12.01
N LEU A 69 -5.66 20.46 -11.59
CA LEU A 69 -5.60 19.83 -10.26
C LEU A 69 -5.84 20.85 -9.12
N ALA A 70 -5.39 22.09 -9.27
CA ALA A 70 -5.58 23.12 -8.24
C ALA A 70 -7.06 23.50 -8.07
N GLU A 71 -7.81 23.57 -9.17
CA GLU A 71 -9.24 23.85 -9.18
C GLU A 71 -10.02 22.64 -8.62
N TYR A 72 -9.70 21.43 -9.09
CA TYR A 72 -10.30 20.20 -8.57
C TYR A 72 -10.08 20.02 -7.06
N LEU A 73 -8.90 20.40 -6.54
CA LEU A 73 -8.62 20.37 -5.09
C LEU A 73 -9.35 21.47 -4.29
N ALA A 74 -9.82 22.54 -4.92
CA ALA A 74 -10.64 23.55 -4.24
C ALA A 74 -12.04 23.01 -3.96
N ASP A 75 -12.65 22.31 -4.92
CA ASP A 75 -13.95 21.66 -4.78
C ASP A 75 -13.87 20.33 -4.01
N HIS A 76 -12.72 19.63 -4.10
CA HIS A 76 -12.48 18.32 -3.50
C HIS A 76 -11.19 18.31 -2.64
N PRO A 77 -11.13 19.01 -1.49
CA PRO A 77 -9.90 19.15 -0.70
C PRO A 77 -9.33 17.82 -0.16
N GLY A 78 -10.17 16.79 -0.02
CA GLY A 78 -9.79 15.43 0.36
C GLY A 78 -9.28 14.54 -0.79
N PHE A 79 -9.26 15.02 -2.03
CA PHE A 79 -8.83 14.25 -3.19
C PHE A 79 -7.31 14.07 -3.26
N HIS A 80 -6.83 12.95 -3.77
CA HIS A 80 -5.42 12.74 -4.08
C HIS A 80 -5.27 11.91 -5.37
N PRO A 81 -4.62 12.42 -6.43
CA PRO A 81 -4.62 11.76 -7.73
C PRO A 81 -3.96 10.38 -7.70
N TYR A 82 -3.02 10.17 -6.78
CA TYR A 82 -2.22 8.94 -6.70
C TYR A 82 -2.49 8.07 -5.47
N PHE A 83 -3.57 8.35 -4.73
CA PHE A 83 -3.91 7.63 -3.51
C PHE A 83 -5.43 7.62 -3.33
N SER A 84 -6.05 6.44 -3.27
CA SER A 84 -7.49 6.31 -3.06
C SER A 84 -7.83 5.18 -2.10
N ARG A 85 -8.99 5.33 -1.46
CA ARG A 85 -9.65 4.34 -0.61
C ARG A 85 -11.05 4.12 -1.17
N ALA A 86 -11.34 2.92 -1.66
CA ALA A 86 -12.63 2.63 -2.28
C ALA A 86 -12.97 1.15 -2.11
N ASP A 87 -14.24 0.84 -1.87
CA ASP A 87 -14.75 -0.53 -1.79
C ASP A 87 -15.02 -1.03 -3.23
N VAL A 88 -13.96 -1.42 -3.94
CA VAL A 88 -14.04 -1.76 -5.37
C VAL A 88 -14.57 -3.18 -5.56
N ASP A 89 -14.36 -4.05 -4.57
CA ASP A 89 -14.89 -5.42 -4.56
C ASP A 89 -16.28 -5.56 -3.91
N GLN A 90 -16.86 -4.46 -3.41
CA GLN A 90 -18.16 -4.40 -2.72
C GLN A 90 -18.23 -5.27 -1.45
N SER A 91 -17.11 -5.48 -0.75
CA SER A 91 -17.04 -6.26 0.49
C SER A 91 -17.39 -5.48 1.76
N GLY A 92 -17.74 -4.20 1.65
CA GLY A 92 -17.99 -3.30 2.76
C GLY A 92 -16.73 -2.79 3.46
N ARG A 93 -15.56 -2.92 2.80
CA ARG A 93 -14.25 -2.49 3.29
C ARG A 93 -13.54 -1.67 2.22
N PRO A 94 -12.84 -0.57 2.58
CA PRO A 94 -12.09 0.20 1.60
C PRO A 94 -10.81 -0.53 1.19
N ASP A 95 -10.73 -0.93 -0.07
CA ASP A 95 -9.47 -1.29 -0.71
C ASP A 95 -8.55 -0.07 -0.82
N LEU A 96 -7.25 -0.31 -0.95
CA LEU A 96 -6.22 0.72 -1.05
C LEU A 96 -5.62 0.74 -2.46
N LEU A 97 -5.62 1.93 -3.09
CA LEU A 97 -5.01 2.16 -4.39
C LEU A 97 -3.92 3.21 -4.27
N VAL A 98 -2.73 2.92 -4.79
CA VAL A 98 -1.57 3.81 -4.74
C VAL A 98 -0.78 3.81 -6.04
N ALA A 99 -0.23 4.96 -6.43
CA ALA A 99 0.89 4.99 -7.37
C ALA A 99 2.21 5.14 -6.60
N LEU A 100 3.19 4.31 -6.97
CA LEU A 100 4.60 4.61 -6.72
C LEU A 100 5.13 5.50 -7.84
N VAL A 101 6.05 6.40 -7.51
CA VAL A 101 6.86 7.14 -8.47
C VAL A 101 8.35 6.87 -8.22
N ALA A 102 9.08 6.62 -9.31
CA ALA A 102 10.53 6.49 -9.34
C ALA A 102 11.13 7.50 -10.33
N ARG A 103 12.45 7.73 -10.23
CA ARG A 103 13.17 8.53 -11.22
C ARG A 103 13.50 7.66 -12.43
N GLY A 104 12.80 7.87 -13.53
CA GLY A 104 13.13 7.29 -14.84
C GLY A 104 14.23 8.05 -15.57
N THR A 105 14.58 7.54 -16.76
CA THR A 105 15.60 8.15 -17.63
C THR A 105 15.08 9.35 -18.42
N LEU A 106 13.78 9.38 -18.74
CA LEU A 106 13.12 10.43 -19.54
C LEU A 106 12.15 11.31 -18.72
N GLY A 107 11.94 10.98 -17.44
CA GLY A 107 10.96 11.64 -16.58
C GLY A 107 10.64 10.80 -15.34
N PRO A 108 9.67 11.20 -14.49
CA PRO A 108 9.14 10.34 -13.44
C PRO A 108 8.43 9.11 -14.04
N GLU A 109 8.71 7.93 -13.50
CA GLU A 109 8.06 6.67 -13.88
C GLU A 109 7.08 6.27 -12.79
N PHE A 110 5.81 6.08 -13.16
CA PHE A 110 4.74 5.72 -12.23
C PHE A 110 4.39 4.23 -12.33
N THR A 111 4.04 3.60 -11.20
CA THR A 111 3.50 2.24 -11.19
C THR A 111 2.37 2.11 -10.17
N LEU A 112 1.20 1.68 -10.64
CA LEU A 112 -0.02 1.63 -9.85
C LEU A 112 -0.22 0.24 -9.23
N TYR A 113 -0.66 0.24 -7.98
CA TYR A 113 -0.92 -0.93 -7.17
C TYR A 113 -2.29 -0.85 -6.50
N PHE A 114 -3.02 -1.96 -6.56
CA PHE A 114 -4.25 -2.22 -5.82
C PHE A 114 -3.96 -3.23 -4.71
N PHE A 115 -4.40 -2.92 -3.50
CA PHE A 115 -4.41 -3.82 -2.35
C PHE A 115 -5.86 -4.04 -1.94
N ARG A 116 -6.35 -5.26 -2.13
CA ARG A 116 -7.66 -5.68 -1.64
C ARG A 116 -7.65 -5.79 -0.12
N ASP A 117 -8.61 -5.19 0.58
CA ASP A 117 -8.77 -5.40 2.02
C ASP A 117 -9.59 -6.66 2.33
N SER A 118 -9.45 -7.20 3.54
CA SER A 118 -10.18 -8.39 3.98
C SER A 118 -10.27 -8.46 5.50
N ALA A 119 -11.01 -9.45 6.02
CA ALA A 119 -10.99 -9.73 7.46
C ALA A 119 -9.59 -10.13 8.01
N ALA A 120 -8.65 -10.50 7.13
CA ALA A 120 -7.24 -10.74 7.48
C ALA A 120 -6.33 -9.52 7.25
N GLY A 121 -6.89 -8.38 6.84
CA GLY A 121 -6.17 -7.20 6.35
C GLY A 121 -5.88 -7.26 4.84
N PHE A 122 -5.06 -6.32 4.38
CA PHE A 122 -4.69 -6.18 2.97
C PHE A 122 -3.95 -7.41 2.42
N GLY A 123 -4.40 -7.88 1.26
CA GLY A 123 -3.75 -8.92 0.48
C GLY A 123 -2.45 -8.48 -0.20
N ALA A 124 -1.86 -9.38 -0.99
CA ALA A 124 -0.71 -9.05 -1.82
C ALA A 124 -1.08 -7.99 -2.90
N PRO A 125 -0.22 -7.01 -3.17
CA PRO A 125 -0.50 -5.96 -4.14
C PRO A 125 -0.61 -6.51 -5.57
N VAL A 126 -1.65 -6.08 -6.28
CA VAL A 126 -1.85 -6.32 -7.72
C VAL A 126 -1.38 -5.09 -8.48
N ARG A 127 -0.42 -5.26 -9.40
CA ARG A 127 0.05 -4.19 -10.29
C ARG A 127 -0.95 -3.98 -11.43
N LEU A 128 -1.47 -2.75 -11.60
CA LEU A 128 -2.53 -2.44 -12.57
C LEU A 128 -2.02 -2.12 -14.00
N GLY A 129 -0.94 -2.77 -14.44
CA GLY A 129 -0.47 -2.70 -15.83
C GLY A 129 0.79 -1.86 -16.06
N GLN A 130 0.94 -1.39 -17.31
CA GLN A 130 2.11 -0.65 -17.80
C GLN A 130 2.24 0.74 -17.14
N PRO A 131 3.45 1.34 -17.10
CA PRO A 131 3.59 2.75 -16.75
C PRO A 131 2.94 3.59 -17.85
N LEU A 132 1.72 4.06 -17.58
CA LEU A 132 1.15 5.18 -18.31
C LEU A 132 2.01 6.43 -18.08
N PRO A 133 1.98 7.43 -18.97
CA PRO A 133 2.40 8.79 -18.64
C PRO A 133 1.43 9.37 -17.59
N PHE A 134 1.49 8.86 -16.36
CA PHE A 134 0.48 9.08 -15.33
C PHE A 134 0.66 10.41 -14.60
N ALA A 135 1.53 11.29 -15.08
CA ALA A 135 1.85 12.57 -14.44
C ALA A 135 0.68 13.57 -14.49
N ASP A 136 -0.26 13.41 -15.41
CA ASP A 136 -1.48 14.22 -15.54
C ASP A 136 -2.76 13.47 -15.09
N SER A 137 -2.57 12.26 -14.57
CA SER A 137 -3.61 11.25 -14.42
C SER A 137 -3.96 10.94 -12.96
N ALA A 138 -5.20 10.51 -12.76
CA ALA A 138 -5.78 10.28 -11.45
C ALA A 138 -6.38 8.88 -11.28
N ILE A 139 -6.41 8.45 -10.02
CA ILE A 139 -7.14 7.30 -9.51
C ILE A 139 -8.52 7.79 -9.07
N LEU A 140 -9.54 7.60 -9.92
CA LEU A 140 -10.91 8.05 -9.68
C LEU A 140 -11.82 6.85 -9.37
N PRO A 141 -12.18 6.60 -8.10
CA PRO A 141 -13.16 5.57 -7.77
C PRO A 141 -14.57 6.01 -8.23
N GLY A 142 -15.30 5.11 -8.87
CA GLY A 142 -16.65 5.35 -9.40
C GLY A 142 -17.65 4.29 -8.97
N GLU A 143 -18.90 4.43 -9.41
CA GLU A 143 -19.90 3.40 -9.17
C GLU A 143 -19.50 2.10 -9.90
N GLY A 144 -19.37 1.00 -9.15
CA GLY A 144 -19.04 -0.32 -9.68
C GLY A 144 -17.57 -0.53 -10.11
N GLY A 145 -16.67 0.43 -9.94
CA GLY A 145 -15.29 0.26 -10.39
C GLY A 145 -14.34 1.44 -10.15
N LEU A 146 -13.24 1.41 -10.90
CA LEU A 146 -12.14 2.36 -10.83
C LEU A 146 -11.83 2.90 -12.22
N TYR A 147 -11.82 4.22 -12.38
CA TYR A 147 -11.28 4.89 -13.56
C TYR A 147 -9.84 5.34 -13.33
N LEU A 148 -8.97 5.07 -14.32
CA LEU A 148 -7.59 5.52 -14.38
C LEU A 148 -7.36 6.30 -15.68
N GLY A 149 -7.14 7.61 -15.60
CA GLY A 149 -6.90 8.47 -16.77
C GLY A 149 -6.58 9.93 -16.40
N PRO A 150 -6.29 10.80 -17.38
CA PRO A 150 -6.04 12.22 -17.18
C PRO A 150 -7.24 12.91 -16.51
N LEU A 151 -7.00 13.85 -15.59
CA LEU A 151 -8.10 14.61 -14.97
C LEU A 151 -8.92 15.45 -15.96
N GLU A 152 -8.33 15.78 -17.10
CA GLU A 152 -8.86 16.70 -18.11
C GLU A 152 -9.44 15.97 -19.33
N SER A 153 -9.63 14.64 -19.25
CA SER A 153 -10.06 13.81 -20.38
C SER A 153 -10.84 12.55 -19.97
N ASP A 154 -11.86 12.22 -20.76
CA ASP A 154 -12.58 10.94 -20.70
C ASP A 154 -11.77 9.76 -21.31
N ALA A 155 -10.57 10.03 -21.81
CA ALA A 155 -9.65 9.00 -22.30
C ALA A 155 -8.94 8.29 -21.14
N GLY A 156 -9.40 7.09 -20.78
CA GLY A 156 -8.79 6.32 -19.70
C GLY A 156 -9.14 4.84 -19.74
N PHE A 157 -8.85 4.17 -18.64
CA PHE A 157 -9.11 2.74 -18.44
C PHE A 157 -10.07 2.58 -17.26
N PHE A 158 -11.20 1.91 -17.49
CA PHE A 158 -12.10 1.52 -16.42
C PHE A 158 -11.79 0.09 -15.98
N PHE A 159 -11.75 -0.15 -14.67
CA PHE A 159 -11.49 -1.46 -14.07
C PHE A 159 -12.64 -1.85 -13.15
N THR A 160 -13.11 -3.08 -13.27
CA THR A 160 -14.11 -3.67 -12.37
C THR A 160 -13.52 -4.86 -11.63
N TRP A 161 -14.04 -5.14 -10.44
CA TRP A 161 -13.69 -6.35 -9.71
C TRP A 161 -14.42 -7.56 -10.31
N ASN A 162 -13.67 -8.56 -10.78
CA ASN A 162 -14.21 -9.84 -11.17
C ASN A 162 -14.14 -10.82 -9.98
N PRO A 163 -15.29 -11.21 -9.37
CA PRO A 163 -15.30 -12.10 -8.21
C PRO A 163 -14.97 -13.56 -8.56
N VAL A 164 -15.02 -13.96 -9.84
CA VAL A 164 -14.68 -15.31 -10.30
C VAL A 164 -13.18 -15.49 -10.42
N THR A 165 -12.48 -14.50 -10.96
CA THR A 165 -11.01 -14.53 -11.11
C THR A 165 -10.28 -13.95 -9.90
N GLY A 166 -10.98 -13.20 -9.05
CA GLY A 166 -10.44 -12.54 -7.86
C GLY A 166 -9.46 -11.43 -8.21
N ARG A 167 -9.76 -10.63 -9.25
CA ARG A 167 -8.87 -9.61 -9.81
C ARG A 167 -9.65 -8.39 -10.28
N LEU A 168 -8.95 -7.25 -10.34
CA LEU A 168 -9.39 -6.13 -11.18
C LEU A 168 -9.14 -6.47 -12.65
N GLU A 169 -10.16 -6.28 -13.48
CA GLU A 169 -10.12 -6.51 -14.92
C GLU A 169 -10.49 -5.23 -15.65
N GLU A 170 -9.72 -4.91 -16.70
CA GLU A 170 -9.95 -3.76 -17.58
C GLU A 170 -11.23 -3.99 -18.39
N VAL A 171 -12.24 -3.15 -18.16
CA VAL A 171 -13.44 -3.12 -19.00
C VAL A 171 -13.08 -2.41 -20.28
N ARG A 172 -12.86 -3.19 -21.34
CA ARG A 172 -12.73 -2.66 -22.69
C ARG A 172 -14.12 -2.54 -23.29
N ASP A 173 -14.46 -1.34 -23.75
CA ASP A 173 -15.64 -1.13 -24.59
C ASP A 173 -15.53 -2.03 -25.82
N SER A 174 -16.41 -3.02 -25.89
CA SER A 174 -16.57 -3.92 -27.03
C SER A 174 -17.33 -3.20 -28.15
N THR A 175 -16.72 -2.14 -28.66
CA THR A 175 -17.18 -1.44 -29.87
C THR A 175 -17.16 -2.43 -31.04
N SER A 176 -18.37 -2.83 -31.44
CA SER A 176 -18.69 -3.64 -32.62
C SER A 176 -19.27 -2.75 -33.71
#